data_AF-A0A3M0A260-F1
#
_entry.id   AF-A0A3M0A260-F1
#
_cell.length_a   1.000
_cell.length_b   1.000
_cell.length_c   1.000
_cell.angle_alpha   90.00
_cell.angle_beta   90.00
_cell.angle_gamma   90.00
#
_symmetry.space_group_name_H-M   'P 1'
#
loop_
_entity.id
_entity.type
_entity.pdbx_description
1 polymer ?
#
loop_
_entity_poly.entity_id
_entity_poly.type
_entity_poly.pdbx_seq_one_letter_code
_entity_poly.pdbx_strand_id
1 'polypeptide(L)'
;METAIQIFGVLGALTTVGLGIPQLVHQIKTKHTPKVNFLSFWIFYIGILIWVVFGAFDPNGLWQVFGSNLLCILIYTATIYYLYKYYPDKKKNTMALVWTGIAIIMSLCAIVSGIYIYKLATGDKRFDISKEASTVIGAIAPALSTLAFLPQTIIALKRKSFEGVSPYMPLVFLINNAWWTTQFSLIIASGRPDAISVIPPIIWQVISSIVYGFQFIAIQIWRTKQKKLKALEEAKTTILPVEIKEEVLPASPSMIKATFIEDSKIENSVIQNKE
;
A
#
# COMPACT_ATOMS: atom_id res chain seq x y z
N MET A 1 23.69 -23.77 -9.92
CA MET A 1 22.38 -23.14 -10.19
C MET A 1 21.49 -23.18 -8.96
N GLU A 2 21.34 -24.34 -8.31
CA GLU A 2 20.54 -24.50 -7.08
C GLU A 2 20.89 -23.50 -5.96
N THR A 3 22.17 -23.28 -5.66
CA THR A 3 22.57 -22.28 -4.65
C THR A 3 22.05 -20.88 -4.97
N ALA A 4 22.07 -20.47 -6.23
CA ALA A 4 21.57 -19.16 -6.66
C ALA A 4 20.03 -19.09 -6.50
N ILE A 5 19.31 -20.15 -6.88
CA ILE A 5 17.85 -20.24 -6.67
C ILE A 5 17.52 -20.05 -5.18
N GLN A 6 18.27 -20.69 -4.28
CA GLN A 6 18.06 -20.54 -2.83
C GLN A 6 18.38 -19.13 -2.33
N ILE A 7 19.48 -18.52 -2.78
CA ILE A 7 19.86 -17.15 -2.39
C ILE A 7 18.77 -16.15 -2.79
N PHE A 8 18.34 -16.17 -4.06
CA PHE A 8 17.30 -15.26 -4.53
C PHE A 8 15.94 -15.54 -3.89
N GLY A 9 15.61 -16.80 -3.60
CA GLY A 9 14.43 -17.16 -2.82
C GLY A 9 14.44 -16.60 -1.40
N VAL A 10 15.59 -16.68 -0.71
CA VAL A 10 15.75 -16.08 0.63
C VAL A 10 15.67 -14.55 0.57
N LEU A 11 16.30 -13.91 -0.41
CA LEU A 11 16.21 -12.45 -0.60
C LEU A 11 14.77 -12.00 -0.89
N GLY A 12 14.06 -12.73 -1.75
CA GLY A 12 12.63 -12.55 -2.01
C GLY A 12 11.80 -12.71 -0.75
N ALA A 13 12.04 -13.77 0.02
CA ALA A 13 11.36 -14.02 1.29
C ALA A 13 11.60 -12.90 2.32
N LEU A 14 12.85 -12.49 2.54
CA LEU A 14 13.19 -11.39 3.47
C LEU A 14 12.54 -10.07 3.07
N THR A 15 12.53 -9.76 1.77
CA THR A 15 11.90 -8.54 1.25
C THR A 15 10.38 -8.62 1.38
N THR A 16 9.80 -9.81 1.19
CA THR A 16 8.35 -10.07 1.35
C THR A 16 7.89 -9.77 2.78
N VAL A 17 8.64 -10.21 3.80
CA VAL A 17 8.38 -9.85 5.21
C VAL A 17 8.37 -8.32 5.39
N GLY A 18 9.23 -7.62 4.65
CA GLY A 18 9.38 -6.17 4.70
C GLY A 18 8.30 -5.35 3.98
N LEU A 19 7.41 -5.95 3.18
CA LEU A 19 6.49 -5.19 2.30
C LEU A 19 5.58 -4.22 3.07
N GLY A 20 5.14 -4.60 4.28
CA GLY A 20 4.31 -3.76 5.14
C GLY A 20 5.06 -2.70 5.95
N ILE A 21 6.38 -2.87 6.15
CA ILE A 21 7.18 -2.07 7.09
C ILE A 21 7.25 -0.60 6.69
N PRO A 22 7.54 -0.21 5.42
CA PRO A 22 7.64 1.20 5.06
C PRO A 22 6.37 2.00 5.35
N GLN A 23 5.21 1.39 5.13
CA GLN A 23 3.92 2.04 5.41
C GLN A 23 3.65 2.07 6.92
N LEU A 24 3.93 1.00 7.66
CA LEU A 24 3.81 0.96 9.11
C LEU A 24 4.66 2.07 9.77
N VAL A 25 5.93 2.17 9.39
CA VAL A 25 6.86 3.18 9.89
C VAL A 25 6.35 4.58 9.55
N HIS A 26 5.84 4.79 8.33
CA HIS A 26 5.25 6.06 7.95
C HIS A 26 4.09 6.44 8.87
N GLN A 27 3.14 5.54 9.10
CA GLN A 27 1.98 5.81 9.94
C GLN A 27 2.34 6.06 11.41
N ILE A 28 3.27 5.29 11.97
CA ILE A 28 3.72 5.49 13.36
C ILE A 28 4.41 6.86 13.51
N LYS A 29 5.19 7.28 12.51
CA LYS A 29 5.90 8.57 12.53
C LYS A 29 4.99 9.76 12.32
N THR A 30 4.07 9.69 11.35
CA THR A 30 3.18 10.83 11.03
C THR A 30 1.99 10.93 11.99
N LYS A 31 1.56 9.82 12.58
CA LYS A 31 0.33 9.71 13.39
C LYS A 31 -0.90 10.31 12.70
N HIS A 32 -0.86 10.37 11.37
CA HIS A 32 -1.89 10.95 10.53
C HIS A 32 -2.01 10.13 9.26
N THR A 33 -3.21 9.65 9.00
CA THR A 33 -3.57 8.99 7.75
C THR A 33 -4.54 9.88 6.99
N PRO A 34 -4.18 10.39 5.80
CA PRO A 34 -5.09 11.20 4.99
C PRO A 34 -6.20 10.33 4.38
N LYS A 35 -7.11 10.95 3.64
CA LYS A 35 -8.23 10.26 2.97
C LYS A 35 -7.73 9.34 1.85
N VAL A 36 -7.34 8.12 2.21
CA VAL A 36 -6.90 7.05 1.33
C VAL A 36 -8.02 6.04 1.06
N ASN A 37 -7.85 5.21 0.02
CA ASN A 37 -8.76 4.09 -0.22
C ASN A 37 -8.37 2.90 0.66
N PHE A 38 -9.07 2.73 1.78
CA PHE A 38 -8.81 1.63 2.70
C PHE A 38 -9.04 0.23 2.09
N LEU A 39 -9.92 0.12 1.07
CA LEU A 39 -10.20 -1.14 0.40
C LEU A 39 -8.93 -1.73 -0.23
N SER A 40 -8.05 -0.88 -0.78
CA SER A 40 -6.75 -1.29 -1.32
C SER A 40 -5.92 -2.05 -0.30
N PHE A 41 -5.89 -1.59 0.96
CA PHE A 41 -5.12 -2.24 2.00
C PHE A 41 -5.73 -3.59 2.41
N TRP A 42 -7.06 -3.72 2.42
CA TRP A 42 -7.75 -4.99 2.68
C TRP A 42 -7.58 -5.99 1.54
N ILE A 43 -7.66 -5.56 0.28
CA ILE A 43 -7.39 -6.42 -0.89
C ILE A 43 -5.97 -6.98 -0.81
N PHE A 44 -4.99 -6.13 -0.47
CA PHE A 44 -3.62 -6.58 -0.27
C PHE A 44 -3.52 -7.59 0.88
N TYR A 45 -4.19 -7.35 2.01
CA TYR A 45 -4.17 -8.23 3.18
C TYR A 45 -4.76 -9.61 2.88
N ILE A 46 -5.85 -9.66 2.10
CA ILE A 46 -6.44 -10.91 1.57
C ILE A 46 -5.47 -11.58 0.59
N GLY A 47 -4.80 -10.80 -0.27
CA GLY A 47 -3.76 -11.30 -1.17
C GLY A 47 -2.64 -12.03 -0.41
N ILE A 48 -2.14 -11.47 0.70
CA ILE A 48 -1.14 -12.14 1.55
C ILE A 48 -1.69 -13.45 2.12
N LEU A 49 -2.94 -13.48 2.59
CA LEU A 49 -3.56 -14.73 3.08
C LEU A 49 -3.60 -15.81 1.99
N ILE A 50 -3.93 -15.43 0.76
CA ILE A 50 -3.94 -16.37 -0.37
C ILE A 50 -2.52 -16.85 -0.68
N TRP A 51 -1.48 -16.01 -0.54
CA TRP A 51 -0.09 -16.45 -0.64
C TRP A 51 0.30 -17.45 0.46
N VAL A 52 -0.21 -17.29 1.69
CA VAL A 52 -0.02 -18.28 2.76
C VAL A 52 -0.65 -19.62 2.38
N VAL A 53 -1.89 -19.61 1.89
CA VAL A 53 -2.58 -20.82 1.38
C VAL A 53 -1.77 -21.46 0.25
N PHE A 54 -1.32 -20.66 -0.71
CA PHE A 54 -0.52 -21.13 -1.84
C PHE A 54 0.77 -21.83 -1.38
N GLY A 55 1.57 -21.17 -0.54
CA GLY A 55 2.81 -21.76 -0.04
C GLY A 55 2.62 -23.00 0.83
N ALA A 56 1.51 -23.09 1.57
CA ALA A 56 1.21 -24.23 2.44
C ALA A 56 0.82 -25.48 1.65
N PHE A 57 0.00 -25.32 0.61
CA PHE A 57 -0.64 -26.43 -0.07
C PHE A 57 -0.07 -26.75 -1.45
N ASP A 58 0.84 -25.94 -1.99
CA ASP A 58 1.49 -26.24 -3.26
C ASP A 58 2.25 -27.59 -3.21
N PRO A 59 2.06 -28.49 -4.20
CA PRO A 59 2.67 -29.81 -4.21
C PRO A 59 4.20 -29.78 -4.40
N ASN A 60 4.79 -28.67 -4.84
CA ASN A 60 6.24 -28.53 -5.03
C ASN A 60 6.96 -28.04 -3.77
N GLY A 61 6.24 -27.79 -2.67
CA GLY A 61 6.84 -27.46 -1.38
C GLY A 61 7.44 -26.05 -1.30
N LEU A 62 6.63 -25.04 -1.61
CA LEU A 62 7.01 -23.62 -1.59
C LEU A 62 7.07 -23.01 -0.17
N TRP A 63 7.83 -23.63 0.72
CA TRP A 63 7.91 -23.25 2.14
C TRP A 63 8.38 -21.79 2.36
N GLN A 64 9.25 -21.28 1.48
CA GLN A 64 9.74 -19.89 1.53
C GLN A 64 8.61 -18.90 1.30
N VAL A 65 7.67 -19.22 0.40
CA VAL A 65 6.48 -18.42 0.11
C VAL A 65 5.55 -18.44 1.32
N PHE A 66 5.29 -19.62 1.89
CA PHE A 66 4.49 -19.77 3.11
C PHE A 66 5.07 -18.94 4.27
N GLY A 67 6.32 -19.19 4.64
CA GLY A 67 6.93 -18.59 5.83
C GLY A 67 7.06 -17.07 5.73
N SER A 68 7.46 -16.56 4.56
CA SER A 68 7.58 -15.12 4.35
C SER A 68 6.23 -14.40 4.37
N ASN A 69 5.19 -14.97 3.77
CA ASN A 69 3.86 -14.37 3.78
C ASN A 69 3.17 -14.50 5.14
N LEU A 70 3.43 -15.58 5.88
CA LEU A 70 2.98 -15.72 7.27
C LEU A 70 3.57 -14.61 8.15
N LEU A 71 4.86 -14.31 8.03
CA LEU A 71 5.45 -13.19 8.78
C LEU A 71 4.98 -11.83 8.27
N CYS A 72 4.82 -11.68 6.95
CA CYS A 72 4.29 -10.47 6.33
C CYS A 72 2.88 -10.16 6.84
N ILE A 73 1.99 -11.15 6.96
CA ILE A 73 0.61 -10.94 7.42
C ILE A 73 0.58 -10.40 8.86
N LEU A 74 1.50 -10.83 9.73
CA LEU A 74 1.62 -10.34 11.11
C LEU A 74 2.02 -8.86 11.13
N ILE A 75 3.06 -8.49 10.37
CA ILE A 75 3.50 -7.10 10.25
C ILE A 75 2.40 -6.24 9.64
N TYR A 76 1.75 -6.74 8.60
CA TYR A 76 0.71 -6.02 7.88
C TYR A 76 -0.56 -5.85 8.71
N THR A 77 -0.83 -6.74 9.67
CA THR A 77 -1.88 -6.55 10.69
C THR A 77 -1.67 -5.25 11.47
N ALA A 78 -0.43 -5.00 11.91
CA ALA A 78 -0.09 -3.75 12.56
C ALA A 78 -0.25 -2.55 11.61
N THR A 79 0.14 -2.70 10.33
CA THR A 79 -0.07 -1.66 9.31
C THR A 79 -1.54 -1.28 9.20
N ILE A 80 -2.45 -2.25 9.04
CA ILE A 80 -3.91 -2.01 8.98
C ILE A 80 -4.39 -1.30 10.24
N TYR A 81 -4.02 -1.81 11.42
CA TYR A 81 -4.43 -1.22 12.69
C TYR A 81 -4.04 0.26 12.79
N TYR A 82 -2.78 0.60 12.55
CA TYR A 82 -2.30 1.99 12.67
C TYR A 82 -2.89 2.92 11.61
N LEU A 83 -3.15 2.39 10.41
CA LEU A 83 -3.76 3.16 9.32
C LEU A 83 -5.19 3.59 9.67
N TYR A 84 -5.97 2.75 10.35
CA TYR A 84 -7.28 3.14 10.87
C TYR A 84 -7.20 3.95 12.17
N LYS A 85 -6.28 3.62 13.07
CA LYS A 85 -6.08 4.35 14.34
C LYS A 85 -5.83 5.83 14.08
N TYR A 86 -4.97 6.14 13.12
CA TYR A 86 -4.56 7.50 12.78
C TYR A 86 -5.41 8.17 11.69
N TYR A 87 -6.53 7.56 11.29
CA TYR A 87 -7.51 8.21 10.44
C TYR A 87 -8.37 9.18 11.27
N PRO A 88 -8.41 10.48 10.91
CA PRO A 88 -9.15 11.49 11.68
C PRO A 88 -10.66 11.29 11.56
N ASP A 89 -11.17 10.99 10.36
CA ASP A 89 -12.61 10.93 10.06
C ASP A 89 -13.22 9.54 10.29
N LYS A 90 -12.68 8.76 11.24
CA LYS A 90 -13.21 7.42 11.55
C LYS A 90 -14.55 7.52 12.28
N LYS A 91 -15.52 6.68 11.91
CA LYS A 91 -16.78 6.54 12.64
C LYS A 91 -16.55 5.75 13.93
N LYS A 92 -17.41 5.95 14.94
CA LYS A 92 -17.30 5.29 16.27
C LYS A 92 -17.10 3.77 16.19
N ASN A 93 -17.75 3.10 15.23
CA ASN A 93 -17.70 1.64 15.09
C ASN A 93 -16.65 1.14 14.10
N THR A 94 -15.91 2.03 13.42
CA THR A 94 -14.93 1.62 12.40
C THR A 94 -13.84 0.71 12.99
N MET A 95 -13.33 1.01 14.19
CA MET A 95 -12.30 0.18 14.81
C MET A 95 -12.80 -1.21 15.20
N ALA A 96 -14.06 -1.35 15.62
CA ALA A 96 -14.65 -2.65 15.91
C ALA A 96 -14.70 -3.51 14.64
N LEU A 97 -15.15 -2.95 13.52
CA LEU A 97 -15.16 -3.64 12.23
C LEU A 97 -13.74 -4.03 11.76
N VAL A 98 -12.75 -3.16 11.98
CA VAL A 98 -11.34 -3.46 11.67
C VAL A 98 -10.83 -4.63 12.49
N TRP A 99 -11.10 -4.65 13.80
CA TRP A 99 -10.73 -5.76 14.66
C TRP A 99 -11.42 -7.07 14.26
N THR A 100 -12.70 -7.02 13.91
CA THR A 100 -13.42 -8.20 13.39
C THR A 100 -12.75 -8.71 12.10
N GLY A 101 -12.44 -7.82 11.15
CA GLY A 101 -11.76 -8.20 9.91
C GLY A 101 -10.37 -8.81 10.15
N ILE A 102 -9.56 -8.20 11.03
CA ILE A 102 -8.26 -8.74 11.46
C ILE A 102 -8.44 -10.12 12.10
N ALA A 103 -9.38 -10.26 13.04
CA ALA A 103 -9.63 -11.51 13.75
C ALA A 103 -10.02 -12.65 12.78
N ILE A 104 -10.86 -12.36 11.78
CA ILE A 104 -11.23 -13.34 10.74
C ILE A 104 -10.00 -13.77 9.95
N ILE A 105 -9.22 -12.83 9.41
CA ILE A 105 -8.04 -13.15 8.59
C ILE A 105 -6.98 -13.90 9.40
N MET A 106 -6.73 -13.47 10.65
CA MET A 106 -5.79 -14.13 11.54
C MET A 106 -6.24 -15.53 11.96
N SER A 107 -7.54 -15.73 12.16
CA SER A 107 -8.09 -17.07 12.46
C SER A 107 -7.93 -18.01 11.27
N LEU A 108 -8.24 -17.55 10.05
CA LEU A 108 -8.01 -18.32 8.83
C LEU A 108 -6.53 -18.65 8.64
N CYS A 109 -5.65 -17.68 8.89
CA CYS A 109 -4.21 -17.88 8.82
C CYS A 109 -3.71 -18.92 9.84
N ALA A 110 -4.23 -18.89 11.07
CA ALA A 110 -3.91 -19.88 12.10
C ALA A 110 -4.39 -21.29 11.72
N ILE A 111 -5.59 -21.42 11.15
CA ILE A 111 -6.13 -22.69 10.66
C ILE A 111 -5.24 -23.25 9.55
N VAL A 112 -4.92 -22.46 8.53
CA VAL A 112 -4.04 -22.87 7.42
C VAL A 112 -2.66 -23.29 7.94
N SER A 113 -2.09 -22.53 8.86
CA SER A 113 -0.80 -22.86 9.47
C SER A 113 -0.86 -24.16 10.27
N GLY A 114 -1.94 -24.41 11.01
CA GLY A 114 -2.15 -25.66 11.74
C GLY A 114 -2.24 -26.87 10.82
N ILE A 115 -2.98 -26.76 9.72
CA ILE A 115 -3.06 -27.83 8.70
C ILE A 115 -1.69 -28.06 8.07
N TYR A 116 -0.95 -26.99 7.75
CA TYR A 116 0.39 -27.10 7.18
C TYR A 116 1.38 -27.80 8.13
N ILE A 117 1.38 -27.44 9.41
CA ILE A 117 2.21 -28.08 10.44
C ILE A 117 1.84 -29.56 10.57
N TYR A 118 0.54 -29.89 10.60
CA TYR A 118 0.08 -31.29 10.61
C TYR A 118 0.59 -32.06 9.38
N LYS A 119 0.46 -31.49 8.18
CA LYS A 119 0.99 -32.05 6.94
C LYS A 119 2.50 -32.31 7.04
N LEU A 120 3.28 -31.36 7.56
CA LEU A 120 4.72 -31.52 7.75
C LEU A 120 5.05 -32.63 8.75
N ALA A 121 4.30 -32.72 9.85
CA ALA A 121 4.54 -33.71 10.91
C ALA A 121 4.19 -35.14 10.47
N THR A 122 3.18 -35.31 9.61
CA THR A 122 2.67 -36.62 9.18
C THR A 122 3.16 -37.06 7.81
N GLY A 123 3.65 -36.12 6.99
CA GLY A 123 3.93 -36.36 5.58
C GLY A 123 2.66 -36.55 4.73
N ASP A 124 1.48 -36.20 5.26
CA ASP A 124 0.19 -36.44 4.62
C ASP A 124 -0.06 -35.48 3.46
N LYS A 125 0.09 -35.99 2.24
CA LYS A 125 -0.08 -35.23 1.00
C LYS A 125 -1.54 -35.04 0.58
N ARG A 126 -2.53 -35.55 1.33
CA ARG A 126 -3.96 -35.37 0.97
C ARG A 126 -4.41 -33.91 0.98
N PHE A 127 -3.64 -33.05 1.64
CA PHE A 127 -3.88 -31.61 1.70
C PHE A 127 -3.22 -30.84 0.56
N ASP A 128 -2.44 -31.50 -0.30
CA ASP A 128 -1.88 -30.85 -1.48
C ASP A 128 -3.01 -30.50 -2.45
N ILE A 129 -3.00 -29.25 -2.93
CA ILE A 129 -3.92 -28.85 -3.99
C ILE A 129 -3.48 -29.46 -5.33
N SER A 130 -4.43 -29.64 -6.24
CA SER A 130 -4.11 -30.08 -7.60
C SER A 130 -3.22 -29.08 -8.32
N LYS A 131 -2.51 -29.51 -9.38
CA LYS A 131 -1.65 -28.63 -10.18
C LYS A 131 -2.43 -27.48 -10.83
N GLU A 132 -3.67 -27.76 -11.24
CA GLU A 132 -4.59 -26.78 -11.82
C GLU A 132 -4.99 -25.74 -10.77
N ALA A 133 -5.35 -26.17 -9.57
CA ALA A 133 -5.66 -25.27 -8.47
C ALA A 133 -4.43 -24.43 -8.05
N SER A 134 -3.25 -25.04 -7.98
CA SER A 134 -1.99 -24.32 -7.75
C SER A 134 -1.75 -23.23 -8.80
N THR A 135 -1.94 -23.55 -10.08
CA THR A 135 -1.80 -22.59 -11.19
C THR A 135 -2.77 -21.42 -11.06
N VAL A 136 -4.04 -21.70 -10.73
CA VAL A 136 -5.07 -20.66 -10.55
C VAL A 136 -4.76 -19.77 -9.35
N ILE A 137 -4.42 -20.35 -8.19
CA ILE A 137 -4.07 -19.59 -7.00
C ILE A 137 -2.79 -18.78 -7.23
N GLY A 138 -1.80 -19.37 -7.90
CA GLY A 138 -0.56 -18.73 -8.32
C GLY A 138 -0.74 -17.59 -9.33
N ALA A 139 -1.94 -17.45 -9.93
CA ALA A 139 -2.32 -16.28 -10.72
C ALA A 139 -3.15 -15.26 -9.91
N ILE A 140 -4.05 -15.72 -9.03
CA ILE A 140 -4.93 -14.84 -8.23
C ILE A 140 -4.14 -14.10 -7.15
N ALA A 141 -3.28 -14.80 -6.41
CA ALA A 141 -2.51 -14.21 -5.32
C ALA A 141 -1.66 -13.00 -5.78
N PRO A 142 -0.82 -13.13 -6.84
CA PRO A 142 -0.08 -11.99 -7.35
C PRO A 142 -0.95 -10.89 -7.96
N ALA A 143 -2.10 -11.24 -8.56
CA ALA A 143 -3.03 -10.25 -9.11
C ALA A 143 -3.56 -9.32 -8.00
N LEU A 144 -4.02 -9.90 -6.89
CA LEU A 144 -4.54 -9.14 -5.75
C LEU A 144 -3.45 -8.29 -5.12
N SER A 145 -2.25 -8.82 -4.91
CA SER A 145 -1.17 -8.05 -4.31
C SER A 145 -0.73 -6.90 -5.22
N THR A 146 -0.62 -7.13 -6.53
CA THR A 146 -0.18 -6.13 -7.53
C THR A 146 -1.21 -5.03 -7.73
N LEU A 147 -2.47 -5.42 -7.92
CA LEU A 147 -3.53 -4.48 -8.31
C LEU A 147 -4.17 -3.79 -7.11
N ALA A 148 -3.93 -4.25 -5.87
CA ALA A 148 -4.46 -3.66 -4.65
C ALA A 148 -4.31 -2.12 -4.62
N PHE A 149 -3.14 -1.60 -4.98
CA PHE A 149 -2.84 -0.17 -4.89
C PHE A 149 -3.05 0.61 -6.18
N LEU A 150 -3.35 -0.06 -7.30
CA LEU A 150 -3.55 0.61 -8.59
C LEU A 150 -4.73 1.60 -8.56
N PRO A 151 -5.92 1.27 -8.00
CA PRO A 151 -7.01 2.23 -7.88
C PRO A 151 -6.60 3.48 -7.08
N GLN A 152 -5.84 3.29 -6.00
CA GLN A 152 -5.35 4.41 -5.18
C GLN A 152 -4.37 5.30 -5.95
N THR A 153 -3.50 4.71 -6.77
CA THR A 153 -2.61 5.47 -7.67
C THR A 153 -3.39 6.29 -8.68
N ILE A 154 -4.40 5.71 -9.32
CA ILE A 154 -5.23 6.41 -10.30
C ILE A 154 -5.92 7.61 -9.63
N ILE A 155 -6.45 7.43 -8.42
CA ILE A 155 -7.06 8.53 -7.65
C ILE A 155 -6.03 9.60 -7.29
N ALA A 156 -4.84 9.21 -6.84
CA ALA A 156 -3.76 10.13 -6.47
C ALA A 156 -3.30 10.98 -7.66
N LEU A 157 -3.20 10.39 -8.86
CA LEU A 157 -2.91 11.10 -10.10
C LEU A 157 -4.00 12.10 -10.45
N LYS A 158 -5.27 11.66 -10.42
CA LYS A 158 -6.42 12.53 -10.70
C LYS A 158 -6.47 13.73 -9.74
N ARG A 159 -6.15 13.50 -8.46
CA ARG A 159 -6.11 14.54 -7.42
C ARG A 159 -4.80 15.34 -7.39
N LYS A 160 -3.79 14.97 -8.18
CA LYS A 160 -2.43 15.54 -8.15
C LYS A 160 -1.81 15.56 -6.73
N SER A 161 -2.19 14.59 -5.88
CA SER A 161 -1.73 14.47 -4.51
C SER A 161 -1.45 13.01 -4.15
N PHE A 162 -0.22 12.76 -3.70
CA PHE A 162 0.25 11.46 -3.20
C PHE A 162 0.44 11.48 -1.69
N GLU A 163 -0.30 12.34 -1.00
CA GLU A 163 -0.23 12.46 0.45
C GLU A 163 -0.58 11.14 1.16
N GLY A 164 0.19 10.79 2.19
CA GLY A 164 0.00 9.57 2.99
C GLY A 164 0.46 8.26 2.36
N VAL A 165 1.03 8.30 1.14
CA VAL A 165 1.64 7.13 0.50
C VAL A 165 3.16 7.23 0.64
N SER A 166 3.76 6.21 1.26
CA SER A 166 5.22 6.11 1.35
C SER A 166 5.81 5.75 -0.03
N PRO A 167 6.77 6.50 -0.60
CA PRO A 167 7.45 6.09 -1.83
C PRO A 167 8.34 4.87 -1.61
N TYR A 168 8.70 4.57 -0.37
CA TYR A 168 9.50 3.40 -0.06
C TYR A 168 8.69 2.11 -0.17
N MET A 169 7.35 2.20 -0.09
CA MET A 169 6.49 1.04 -0.30
C MET A 169 6.63 0.48 -1.73
N PRO A 170 6.34 1.22 -2.83
CA PRO A 170 6.53 0.71 -4.18
C PRO A 170 8.00 0.37 -4.49
N LEU A 171 8.97 1.05 -3.88
CA LEU A 171 10.38 0.69 -4.01
C LEU A 171 10.68 -0.71 -3.45
N VAL A 172 10.16 -1.05 -2.27
CA VAL A 172 10.32 -2.38 -1.68
C VAL A 172 9.61 -3.43 -2.53
N PHE A 173 8.45 -3.13 -3.11
CA PHE A 173 7.82 -4.02 -4.09
C PHE A 173 8.68 -4.25 -5.34
N LEU A 174 9.30 -3.20 -5.90
CA LEU A 174 10.20 -3.35 -7.04
C LEU A 174 11.39 -4.27 -6.73
N ILE A 175 12.00 -4.09 -5.56
CA ILE A 175 13.11 -4.94 -5.11
C ILE A 175 12.63 -6.39 -4.93
N ASN A 176 11.46 -6.57 -4.31
CA ASN A 176 10.85 -7.88 -4.12
C ASN A 176 10.60 -8.58 -5.47
N ASN A 177 10.01 -7.86 -6.42
CA ASN A 177 9.70 -8.38 -7.74
C ASN A 177 10.98 -8.76 -8.49
N ALA A 178 12.06 -7.99 -8.35
CA ALA A 178 13.36 -8.32 -8.95
C ALA A 178 13.87 -9.67 -8.41
N TRP A 179 13.88 -9.87 -7.09
CA TRP A 179 14.33 -11.13 -6.48
C TRP A 179 13.51 -12.34 -6.90
N TRP A 180 12.19 -12.26 -6.82
CA TRP A 180 11.31 -13.36 -7.22
C TRP A 180 11.38 -13.64 -8.72
N THR A 181 11.47 -12.61 -9.56
CA THR A 181 11.65 -12.79 -11.02
C THR A 181 12.96 -13.52 -11.27
N THR A 182 14.07 -13.09 -10.68
CA THR A 182 15.36 -13.77 -10.84
C THR A 182 15.30 -15.21 -10.37
N GLN A 183 14.71 -15.49 -9.20
CA GLN A 183 14.56 -16.86 -8.72
C GLN A 183 13.76 -17.73 -9.67
N PHE A 184 12.56 -17.28 -10.09
CA PHE A 184 11.70 -18.06 -10.98
C PHE A 184 12.34 -18.26 -12.36
N SER A 185 13.04 -17.25 -12.88
CA SER A 185 13.83 -17.38 -14.12
C SER A 185 14.94 -18.43 -13.98
N LEU A 186 15.61 -18.51 -12.83
CA LEU A 186 16.62 -19.53 -12.57
C LEU A 186 16.02 -20.94 -12.45
N ILE A 187 14.81 -21.07 -11.88
CA ILE A 187 14.08 -22.35 -11.87
C ILE A 187 13.78 -22.81 -13.30
N ILE A 188 13.32 -21.92 -14.17
CA ILE A 188 13.11 -22.25 -15.59
C ILE A 188 14.42 -22.64 -16.28
N ALA A 189 15.48 -21.85 -16.09
CA ALA A 189 16.78 -22.09 -16.70
C ALA A 189 17.43 -23.41 -16.22
N SER A 190 17.07 -23.89 -15.02
CA SER A 190 17.56 -25.16 -14.47
C SER A 190 16.95 -26.40 -15.11
N GLY A 191 15.92 -26.24 -15.95
CA GLY A 191 15.24 -27.36 -16.62
C GLY A 191 14.46 -28.27 -15.68
N ARG A 192 14.14 -27.80 -14.46
CA ARG A 192 13.40 -28.60 -13.50
C ARG A 192 11.97 -28.87 -14.00
N PRO A 193 11.40 -30.06 -13.76
CA PRO A 193 10.04 -30.40 -14.19
C PRO A 193 8.94 -29.48 -13.64
N ASP A 194 9.21 -28.81 -12.51
CA ASP A 194 8.32 -27.85 -11.86
C ASP A 194 8.36 -26.44 -12.49
N ALA A 195 9.22 -26.20 -13.48
CA ALA A 195 9.41 -24.88 -14.11
C ALA A 195 8.14 -24.26 -14.73
N ILE A 196 7.18 -25.08 -15.18
CA ILE A 196 5.92 -24.57 -15.75
C ILE A 196 5.08 -23.86 -14.68
N SER A 197 5.14 -24.33 -13.42
CA SER A 197 4.33 -23.77 -12.33
C SER A 197 4.73 -22.34 -11.95
N VAL A 198 5.94 -21.90 -12.29
CA VAL A 198 6.44 -20.55 -11.97
C VAL A 198 6.24 -19.53 -13.10
N ILE A 199 5.70 -19.94 -14.24
CA ILE A 199 5.41 -19.04 -15.37
C ILE A 199 4.34 -17.98 -15.00
N PRO A 200 3.17 -18.32 -14.43
CA PRO A 200 2.18 -17.30 -14.06
C PRO A 200 2.72 -16.28 -13.04
N PRO A 201 3.43 -16.68 -11.96
CA PRO A 201 4.10 -15.74 -11.09
C PRO A 201 5.04 -14.78 -11.82
N ILE A 202 5.88 -15.22 -12.76
CA ILE A 202 6.77 -14.33 -13.54
C ILE A 202 5.99 -13.27 -14.32
N ILE A 203 4.93 -13.68 -15.04
CA ILE A 203 4.10 -12.74 -15.81
C ILE A 203 3.59 -11.63 -14.90
N TRP A 204 3.11 -12.01 -13.72
CA TRP A 204 2.67 -11.04 -12.74
C TRP A 204 3.81 -10.20 -12.17
N GLN A 205 5.00 -10.74 -11.94
CA GLN A 205 6.13 -9.93 -11.48
C GLN A 205 6.50 -8.83 -12.48
N VAL A 206 6.39 -9.10 -13.79
CA VAL A 206 6.61 -8.10 -14.84
C VAL A 206 5.54 -7.02 -14.78
N ILE A 207 4.25 -7.40 -14.76
CA ILE A 207 3.12 -6.46 -14.65
C ILE A 207 3.27 -5.60 -13.39
N SER A 208 3.61 -6.25 -12.28
CA SER A 208 3.80 -5.65 -10.97
C SER A 208 4.95 -4.64 -10.97
N SER A 209 6.06 -4.97 -11.63
CA SER A 209 7.19 -4.05 -11.77
C SER A 209 6.84 -2.79 -12.57
N ILE A 210 6.00 -2.92 -13.61
CA ILE A 210 5.50 -1.77 -14.37
C ILE A 210 4.62 -0.88 -13.48
N VAL A 211 3.66 -1.48 -12.76
CA VAL A 211 2.73 -0.76 -11.88
C VAL A 211 3.49 -0.03 -10.77
N TYR A 212 4.35 -0.73 -10.02
CA TYR A 212 5.10 -0.15 -8.91
C TYR A 212 6.20 0.81 -9.39
N GLY A 213 6.79 0.58 -10.57
CA GLY A 213 7.74 1.50 -11.20
C GLY A 213 7.11 2.84 -11.52
N PHE A 214 5.94 2.80 -12.17
CA PHE A 214 5.16 3.98 -12.45
C PHE A 214 4.72 4.71 -11.17
N GLN A 215 4.21 3.97 -10.17
CA GLN A 215 3.85 4.52 -8.87
C GLN A 215 5.02 5.23 -8.20
N PHE A 216 6.19 4.59 -8.15
CA PHE A 216 7.39 5.15 -7.54
C PHE A 216 7.78 6.48 -8.21
N ILE A 217 7.88 6.49 -9.54
CA ILE A 217 8.24 7.69 -10.31
C ILE A 217 7.24 8.83 -10.05
N ALA A 218 5.94 8.54 -10.11
CA ALA A 218 4.90 9.54 -9.91
C ALA A 218 4.97 10.18 -8.49
N ILE A 219 5.19 9.37 -7.45
CA ILE A 219 5.35 9.86 -6.07
C ILE A 219 6.61 10.72 -5.95
N GLN A 220 7.74 10.33 -6.57
CA GLN A 220 8.99 11.10 -6.49
C GLN A 220 8.88 12.46 -7.19
N ILE A 221 8.25 12.51 -8.37
CA ILE A 221 7.99 13.77 -9.09
C ILE A 221 7.15 14.69 -8.22
N TRP A 222 6.06 14.17 -7.65
CA TRP A 222 5.19 14.96 -6.77
C TRP A 222 5.93 15.48 -5.54
N ARG A 223 6.70 14.64 -4.85
CA ARG A 223 7.49 15.04 -3.67
C ARG A 223 8.50 16.13 -3.99
N THR A 224 9.20 16.02 -5.12
CA THR A 224 10.16 17.03 -5.57
C THR A 224 9.47 18.36 -5.84
N LYS A 225 8.29 18.33 -6.48
CA LYS A 225 7.49 19.55 -6.70
C LYS A 225 7.06 20.20 -5.38
N GLN A 226 6.58 19.42 -4.42
CA GLN A 226 6.16 19.94 -3.10
C GLN A 226 7.32 20.57 -2.31
N LYS A 227 8.52 19.97 -2.33
CA LYS A 227 9.70 20.56 -1.70
C LYS A 227 10.06 21.92 -2.31
N LYS A 228 10.01 22.04 -3.64
CA LYS A 228 10.26 23.31 -4.34
C LYS A 228 9.24 24.39 -3.97
N LEU A 229 7.95 24.03 -3.91
CA LEU A 229 6.90 24.98 -3.52
C LEU A 229 7.10 25.51 -2.09
N LYS A 230 7.39 24.62 -1.13
CA LYS A 230 7.69 25.02 0.25
C LYS A 230 8.89 25.95 0.36
N ALA A 231 9.98 25.64 -0.34
CA ALA A 231 11.17 26.50 -0.36
C ALA A 231 10.89 27.89 -0.96
N LEU A 232 10.01 27.98 -1.96
CA LEU A 232 9.58 29.26 -2.54
C LEU A 232 8.70 30.07 -1.57
N GLU A 233 7.82 29.40 -0.82
CA GLU A 233 7.00 30.03 0.22
C GLU A 233 7.87 30.56 1.36
N GLU A 234 8.84 29.78 1.83
CA GLU A 234 9.82 30.18 2.87
C GLU A 234 10.73 31.34 2.39
N ALA A 235 11.12 31.35 1.12
CA ALA A 235 11.89 32.46 0.55
C ALA A 235 11.06 33.77 0.50
N LYS A 236 9.77 33.68 0.18
CA LYS A 236 8.87 34.86 0.17
C LYS A 236 8.67 35.45 1.56
N THR A 237 8.52 34.61 2.59
CA THR A 237 8.37 35.09 3.97
C THR A 237 9.67 35.68 4.55
N THR A 238 10.83 35.17 4.11
CA THR A 238 12.15 35.67 4.58
C THR A 238 12.56 37.00 3.93
N ILE A 239 12.05 37.32 2.74
CA ILE A 239 12.35 38.59 2.03
C ILE A 239 11.38 39.72 2.45
N LEU A 240 10.24 39.39 3.07
CA LEU A 240 9.22 40.35 3.54
C LEU A 240 9.20 40.65 5.06
N PRO A 241 10.30 40.59 5.86
CA PRO A 241 10.32 41.19 7.18
C PRO A 241 10.74 42.66 7.06
N VAL A 242 9.98 43.43 6.29
CA VAL A 242 9.98 44.88 6.48
C VAL A 242 8.54 45.19 6.84
N GLU A 243 8.27 45.13 8.14
CA GLU A 243 7.32 46.06 8.73
C GLU A 243 7.72 47.43 8.19
N ILE A 244 6.97 47.89 7.17
CA ILE A 244 6.74 49.30 7.02
C ILE A 244 6.06 49.64 8.34
N LYS A 245 6.84 50.11 9.32
CA LYS A 245 6.28 50.93 10.38
C LYS A 245 5.60 52.05 9.62
N GLU A 246 4.30 51.93 9.41
CA GLU A 246 3.46 53.07 9.12
C GLU A 246 3.74 54.02 10.28
N GLU A 247 4.59 55.01 9.98
CA GLU A 247 4.77 56.15 10.84
C GLU A 247 3.37 56.76 10.91
N VAL A 248 2.69 56.49 12.04
CA VAL A 248 1.36 56.98 12.34
C VAL A 248 1.46 58.50 12.34
N LEU A 249 1.21 59.10 11.18
CA LEU A 249 0.93 60.52 11.06
C LEU A 249 -0.28 60.78 11.97
N PRO A 250 -0.17 61.69 12.94
CA PRO A 250 -1.25 61.95 13.88
C PRO A 250 -2.52 62.33 13.13
N ALA A 251 -3.59 61.61 13.45
CA ALA A 251 -4.92 61.86 12.92
C ALA A 251 -5.31 63.33 13.09
N SER A 252 -5.56 64.01 11.97
CA SER A 252 -6.27 65.28 11.97
C SER A 252 -7.75 65.00 12.30
N PRO A 253 -8.31 65.57 13.38
CA PRO A 253 -9.68 65.32 13.77
C PRO A 253 -10.61 66.35 13.11
N SER A 254 -11.13 66.04 11.93
CA SER A 254 -12.44 66.55 11.49
C SER A 254 -12.80 66.01 10.11
N MET A 255 -13.84 65.19 10.02
CA MET A 255 -15.10 65.56 9.35
C MET A 255 -15.89 64.34 8.84
N ILE A 256 -17.12 64.28 9.34
CA ILE A 256 -18.35 63.92 8.63
C ILE A 256 -18.61 62.42 8.41
N LYS A 257 -19.53 61.94 9.25
CA LYS A 257 -20.45 60.83 9.01
C LYS A 257 -21.11 60.97 7.63
N ALA A 258 -20.98 59.94 6.80
CA ALA A 258 -21.93 59.68 5.73
C ALA A 258 -22.36 58.21 5.81
N THR A 259 -23.58 58.04 6.30
CA THR A 259 -24.39 56.83 6.29
C THR A 259 -24.59 56.38 4.85
N PHE A 260 -24.27 55.13 4.52
CA PHE A 260 -24.84 54.46 3.34
C PHE A 260 -25.36 53.09 3.77
N ILE A 261 -26.68 53.03 3.87
CA ILE A 261 -27.50 51.84 3.81
C ILE A 261 -27.57 51.48 2.33
N GLU A 262 -27.25 50.25 1.94
CA GLU A 262 -27.90 49.67 0.78
C GLU A 262 -27.97 48.15 0.86
N ASP A 263 -29.21 47.69 0.71
CA ASP A 263 -29.68 46.32 0.62
C ASP A 263 -29.10 45.59 -0.59
N SER A 264 -28.76 44.31 -0.42
CA SER A 264 -29.06 43.31 -1.46
C SER A 264 -29.03 41.89 -0.89
N LYS A 265 -30.22 41.43 -0.48
CA LYS A 265 -30.62 40.05 -0.74
C LYS A 265 -30.71 39.87 -2.26
N ILE A 266 -30.18 38.79 -2.81
CA ILE A 266 -30.76 38.05 -3.94
C ILE A 266 -30.00 36.71 -4.09
N GLU A 267 -30.81 35.65 -3.97
CA GLU A 267 -30.80 34.36 -4.67
C GLU A 267 -29.47 33.65 -4.98
N ASN A 268 -29.38 32.40 -4.49
CA ASN A 268 -29.21 31.24 -5.37
C ASN A 268 -29.57 29.94 -4.62
N SER A 269 -30.87 29.64 -4.63
CA SER A 269 -31.37 28.26 -4.68
C SER A 269 -31.17 27.70 -6.09
N VAL A 270 -31.29 26.37 -6.24
CA VAL A 270 -31.25 25.56 -7.48
C VAL A 270 -29.90 24.83 -7.66
N ILE A 271 -29.85 23.59 -7.17
CA ILE A 271 -29.84 22.35 -7.99
C ILE A 271 -30.07 21.19 -7.00
N GLN A 272 -31.31 20.68 -6.97
CA GLN A 272 -31.63 19.35 -6.44
C GLN A 272 -31.85 18.42 -7.64
N ASN A 273 -31.08 17.32 -7.61
CA ASN A 273 -31.34 15.96 -8.09
C ASN A 273 -32.40 15.72 -9.17
N LYS A 274 -31.96 15.10 -10.27
CA LYS A 274 -32.76 14.18 -11.08
C LYS A 274 -32.16 12.78 -10.99
N GLU A 275 -33.07 11.86 -10.60
CA GLU A 275 -33.26 10.45 -10.98
C GLU A 275 -32.05 9.57 -11.34
#